data_AF-A0A7W9QHD8-F1
#
_entry.id   AF-A0A7W9QHD8-F1
#
_cell.length_a   1.000
_cell.length_b   1.000
_cell.length_c   1.000
_cell.angle_alpha   90.00
_cell.angle_beta   90.00
_cell.angle_gamma   90.00
#
_symmetry.space_group_name_H-M   'P 1'
#
loop_
_entity.id
_entity.type
_entity.pdbx_description
1 polymer ?
#
loop_
_entity_poly.entity_id
_entity_poly.type
_entity_poly.pdbx_seq_one_letter_code
_entity_poly.pdbx_strand_id
1 'polypeptide(L)'
;MHRRDTTEAVIGVITGTMHRPQTLVLGRLDAAGTLRPAARGTPLRPEAARDLAVRLTPAEPDHHPWEGGRFTASRGSRTPLDVVLVEPDLVAEV
;
A
#
# COMPACT_ATOMS: atom_id res chain seq x y z
N MET A 1 -15.08 -20.43 4.15
CA MET A 1 -15.68 -19.66 3.03
C MET A 1 -15.17 -18.23 3.12
N HIS A 2 -14.01 -17.93 2.53
CA HIS A 2 -13.46 -16.58 2.51
C HIS A 2 -14.08 -15.88 1.29
N ARG A 3 -15.04 -14.99 1.54
CA ARG A 3 -15.63 -14.14 0.51
C ARG A 3 -14.50 -13.23 0.03
N ARG A 4 -13.90 -13.56 -1.11
CA ARG A 4 -13.06 -12.62 -1.85
C ARG A 4 -14.03 -11.61 -2.45
N ASP A 5 -14.39 -10.60 -1.65
CA ASP A 5 -14.98 -9.41 -2.22
C ASP A 5 -13.88 -8.79 -3.07
N THR A 6 -13.91 -9.06 -4.37
CA THR A 6 -13.02 -8.47 -5.38
C THR A 6 -13.31 -6.98 -5.41
N THR A 7 -12.76 -6.28 -4.44
CA THR A 7 -12.78 -4.84 -4.34
C THR A 7 -11.47 -4.38 -4.94
N GLU A 8 -11.55 -3.64 -6.04
CA GLU A 8 -10.41 -2.93 -6.60
C GLU A 8 -9.74 -2.12 -5.47
N ALA A 9 -8.54 -2.55 -5.10
CA ALA A 9 -7.77 -1.95 -4.04
C ALA A 9 -6.45 -1.49 -4.64
N VAL A 10 -6.09 -0.24 -4.37
CA VAL A 10 -4.96 0.42 -5.00
C VAL A 10 -3.76 0.39 -4.06
N ILE A 11 -2.58 0.03 -4.56
CA ILE A 11 -1.35 0.08 -3.75
C ILE A 11 -0.93 1.54 -3.63
N GLY A 12 -1.02 2.13 -2.44
CA GLY A 12 -0.53 3.51 -2.21
C GLY A 12 0.74 3.59 -1.36
N VAL A 13 1.08 2.50 -0.65
CA VAL A 13 2.21 2.47 0.27
C VAL A 13 2.83 1.08 0.29
N ILE A 14 4.15 1.03 0.43
CA ILE A 14 4.91 -0.17 0.76
C ILE A 14 5.66 -0.02 2.09
N THR A 15 6.06 -1.14 2.69
CA THR A 15 7.11 -1.18 3.72
C THR A 15 8.42 -1.72 3.15
N GLY A 16 9.54 -1.36 3.77
CA GLY A 16 10.87 -1.71 3.27
C GLY A 16 11.36 -0.65 2.27
N THR A 17 11.81 -1.07 1.09
CA THR A 17 12.33 -0.16 0.06
C THR A 17 11.72 -0.45 -1.30
N MET A 18 11.79 0.51 -2.23
CA MET A 18 11.31 0.34 -3.61
C MET A 18 11.89 -0.89 -4.31
N HIS A 19 13.18 -1.18 -4.07
CA HIS A 19 13.88 -2.32 -4.66
C HIS A 19 13.60 -3.65 -3.95
N ARG A 20 13.11 -3.59 -2.71
CA ARG A 20 12.83 -4.76 -1.89
C ARG A 20 11.57 -4.53 -1.05
N PRO A 21 10.40 -4.42 -1.70
CA PRO A 21 9.14 -4.21 -0.98
C PRO A 21 8.86 -5.43 -0.11
N GLN A 22 8.47 -5.17 1.14
CA GLN A 22 8.22 -6.23 2.10
C GLN A 22 6.73 -6.50 2.26
N THR A 23 5.93 -5.45 2.41
CA THR A 23 4.47 -5.53 2.58
C THR A 23 3.82 -4.37 1.84
N LEU A 24 2.58 -4.57 1.39
CA LEU A 24 1.79 -3.55 0.72
C LEU A 24 0.68 -3.04 1.63
N VAL A 25 0.39 -1.75 1.54
CA VAL A 25 -0.80 -1.15 2.13
C VAL A 25 -1.70 -0.72 0.99
N LEU A 26 -2.88 -1.33 0.99
CA LEU A 26 -3.91 -1.11 0.00
C LEU A 26 -4.86 -0.01 0.46
N GLY A 27 -5.17 0.87 -0.46
CA GLY A 27 -6.13 1.94 -0.31
C GLY A 27 -7.42 1.63 -1.06
N ARG A 28 -8.52 2.15 -0.54
CA ARG A 28 -9.81 2.18 -1.24
C ARG A 28 -10.22 3.63 -1.41
N LEU A 29 -10.65 4.00 -2.60
CA LEU A 29 -11.29 5.30 -2.82
C LEU A 29 -12.66 5.28 -2.12
N ASP A 30 -12.91 6.29 -1.29
CA ASP A 30 -14.23 6.54 -0.75
C ASP A 30 -15.12 7.27 -1.76
N ALA A 31 -16.40 7.48 -1.40
CA ALA A 31 -17.37 8.14 -2.29
C ALA A 31 -17.00 9.60 -2.61
N ALA A 32 -16.10 10.21 -1.84
CA ALA A 32 -15.58 11.55 -2.08
C ALA A 32 -14.29 11.54 -2.93
N GLY A 33 -13.86 10.38 -3.44
CA GLY A 33 -12.62 10.23 -4.20
C GLY A 33 -11.36 10.31 -3.34
N THR A 34 -11.47 10.22 -2.02
CA THR A 34 -10.30 10.21 -1.13
C THR A 34 -9.80 8.79 -0.96
N LEU A 35 -8.50 8.57 -1.20
CA LEU A 35 -7.88 7.28 -0.95
C LEU A 35 -7.75 7.06 0.56
N ARG A 36 -8.41 6.02 1.08
CA ARG A 36 -8.36 5.64 2.50
C ARG A 36 -7.59 4.33 2.66
N PRO A 37 -6.62 4.24 3.60
CA PRO A 37 -5.98 2.97 3.91
C PRO A 37 -7.03 1.93 4.34
N ALA A 38 -7.15 0.84 3.61
CA ALA A 38 -8.19 -0.16 3.79
C ALA A 38 -7.65 -1.44 4.41
N ALA A 39 -6.50 -1.92 3.89
CA ALA A 39 -5.91 -3.17 4.33
C ALA A 39 -4.39 -3.14 4.22
N ARG A 40 -3.74 -3.89 5.11
CA ARG A 40 -2.32 -4.24 4.95
C ARG A 40 -2.26 -5.66 4.41
N GLY A 41 -1.52 -5.85 3.33
CA GLY A 41 -1.21 -7.16 2.76
C GLY A 41 -0.36 -8.01 3.71
N THR A 42 -0.11 -9.25 3.30
CA THR A 42 0.87 -10.12 3.95
C THR A 42 2.28 -9.84 3.42
N PRO A 43 3.33 -10.26 4.15
CA PRO A 43 4.69 -10.18 3.64
C PRO A 43 4.83 -10.86 2.28
N LEU A 44 5.45 -10.15 1.33
CA LEU A 44 5.69 -10.64 -0.01
C LEU A 44 6.74 -11.76 0.00
N ARG A 45 6.53 -12.76 -0.86
CA ARG A 45 7.58 -13.71 -1.19
C ARG A 45 8.70 -12.99 -1.96
N PRO A 46 9.97 -13.42 -1.84
CA PRO A 46 11.10 -12.73 -2.49
C PRO A 46 10.95 -12.54 -4.01
N GLU A 47 10.34 -13.50 -4.70
CA GLU A 47 10.07 -13.44 -6.13
C GLU A 47 9.01 -12.38 -6.46
N ALA A 48 7.86 -12.43 -5.79
CA ALA A 48 6.81 -11.42 -5.92
C ALA A 48 7.29 -10.01 -5.56
N ALA A 49 8.17 -9.88 -4.58
CA ALA A 49 8.77 -8.60 -4.21
C ALA A 49 9.63 -8.02 -5.34
N ARG A 50 10.39 -8.86 -6.06
CA ARG A 50 11.20 -8.43 -7.22
C ARG A 50 10.34 -8.05 -8.41
N ASP A 51 9.34 -8.87 -8.72
CA ASP A 51 8.41 -8.62 -9.82
C ASP A 51 7.59 -7.35 -9.59
N LEU A 52 7.27 -7.04 -8.33
CA LEU A 52 6.59 -5.83 -7.97
C LEU A 52 7.53 -4.62 -7.97
N ALA A 53 8.76 -4.77 -7.47
CA ALA A 53 9.75 -3.68 -7.44
C ALA A 53 9.97 -3.05 -8.82
N VAL A 54 9.91 -3.83 -9.90
CA VAL A 54 10.06 -3.30 -11.27
C VAL A 54 8.81 -2.57 -11.79
N ARG A 55 7.66 -2.68 -11.11
CA ARG A 55 6.39 -2.04 -11.48
C ARG A 55 6.02 -0.88 -10.57
N LEU A 56 6.70 -0.72 -9.43
CA LEU A 56 6.42 0.35 -8.49
C LEU A 56 7.05 1.65 -8.99
N THR A 57 6.21 2.68 -9.13
CA THR A 57 6.68 4.05 -9.35
C THR A 57 6.72 4.77 -8.00
N PRO A 58 7.83 5.48 -7.67
CA PRO A 58 7.87 6.30 -6.47
C PRO A 58 6.83 7.42 -6.57
N ALA A 59 6.11 7.68 -5.50
CA ALA A 59 5.13 8.76 -5.50
C ALA A 59 5.81 10.13 -5.69
N GLU A 60 5.17 11.02 -6.44
CA GLU A 60 5.58 12.42 -6.49
C GLU A 60 5.43 13.08 -5.11
N PRO A 61 6.46 13.81 -4.63
CA PRO A 61 6.35 14.64 -3.42
C PRO A 61 5.23 15.68 -3.57
N ASP A 62 4.61 16.05 -2.46
CA ASP A 62 3.54 17.05 -2.33
C ASP A 62 2.23 16.73 -3.09
N HIS A 63 2.15 15.59 -3.80
CA HIS A 63 0.98 15.19 -4.59
C HIS A 63 0.31 13.90 -4.09
N HIS A 64 0.95 13.17 -3.16
CA HIS A 64 0.47 11.86 -2.79
C HIS A 64 -0.69 11.95 -1.76
N PRO A 65 -1.83 11.25 -1.96
CA PRO A 65 -3.00 11.35 -1.08
C PRO A 65 -2.74 11.00 0.40
N TRP A 66 -1.67 10.25 0.68
CA TRP A 66 -1.27 9.83 2.03
C TRP A 66 -0.03 10.54 2.55
N GLU A 67 0.40 11.60 1.90
CA GLU A 67 1.50 12.41 2.37
C GLU A 67 1.19 13.05 3.73
N GLY A 68 2.20 13.06 4.60
CA GLY A 68 2.04 13.42 6.02
C GLY A 68 1.19 12.44 6.85
N GLY A 69 0.67 11.37 6.25
CA GLY A 69 -0.10 10.33 6.93
C GLY A 69 0.76 9.45 7.83
N ARG A 70 0.24 9.12 9.02
CA ARG A 70 0.92 8.22 9.96
C ARG A 70 0.37 6.80 9.86
N PHE A 71 1.24 5.86 9.48
CA PHE A 71 0.94 4.44 9.47
C PHE A 71 1.45 3.78 10.75
N THR A 72 0.68 2.85 11.30
CA THR A 72 1.05 2.11 12.52
C THR A 72 1.09 0.61 12.25
N ALA A 73 1.97 -0.10 12.97
CA ALA A 73 2.17 -1.53 12.77
C ALA A 73 0.91 -2.38 13.01
N SER A 74 -0.01 -1.88 13.83
CA SER A 74 -1.31 -2.48 14.10
C SER A 74 -2.32 -1.42 14.57
N ARG A 75 -3.62 -1.75 14.45
CA ARG A 75 -4.71 -0.92 14.96
C ARG A 75 -4.55 -0.76 16.48
N GLY A 76 -4.35 0.46 16.96
CA GLY A 76 -4.13 0.78 18.37
C GLY A 76 -2.66 0.81 18.80
N SER A 77 -1.71 0.38 17.96
CA SER A 77 -0.29 0.59 18.23
C SER A 77 0.10 2.04 17.95
N ARG A 78 1.01 2.57 18.78
CA ARG A 78 1.66 3.87 18.55
C ARG A 78 2.98 3.75 17.77
N THR A 79 3.44 2.52 17.54
CA THR A 79 4.68 2.24 16.82
C THR A 79 4.50 2.70 15.38
N PRO A 80 5.22 3.77 14.96
CA PRO A 80 5.18 4.21 13.57
C PRO A 80 5.73 3.10 12.69
N LEU A 81 5.13 2.94 11.52
CA LEU A 81 5.61 2.05 10.48
C LEU A 81 6.39 2.88 9.47
N ASP A 82 7.63 2.49 9.21
CA ASP A 82 8.41 3.10 8.14
C ASP A 82 7.84 2.63 6.80
N VAL A 83 7.31 3.60 6.07
CA VAL A 83 6.58 3.40 4.82
C VAL A 83 7.20 4.23 3.70
N VAL A 84 7.09 3.72 2.49
CA VAL A 84 7.43 4.46 1.26
C VAL A 84 6.15 4.64 0.47
N LEU A 85 5.88 5.90 0.10
CA LEU A 85 4.74 6.25 -0.75
C LEU A 85 5.06 5.84 -2.19
N VAL A 86 4.09 5.23 -2.87
CA VAL A 86 4.19 4.80 -4.26
C VAL A 86 2.99 5.29 -5.03
N GLU A 87 3.14 5.51 -6.34
CA GLU A 87 2.01 5.98 -7.15
C GLU A 87 0.85 4.99 -7.09
N PRO A 88 -0.37 5.47 -6.79
CA PRO A 88 -1.56 4.64 -6.65
C PRO A 88 -2.15 4.26 -8.03
N ASP A 89 -1.37 3.54 -8.84
CA ASP A 89 -1.77 3.10 -10.18
C ASP A 89 -2.01 1.58 -10.27
N LEU A 90 -1.43 0.82 -9.34
CA LEU A 90 -1.54 -0.64 -9.33
C LEU A 90 -2.79 -1.08 -8.57
N VAL A 91 -3.80 -1.54 -9.32
CA VAL A 91 -4.95 -2.25 -8.78
C VAL A 91 -4.55 -3.69 -8.48
N ALA A 92 -4.58 -4.08 -7.21
CA ALA A 92 -4.44 -5.47 -6.82
C ALA A 92 -5.83 -6.11 -6.77
N GLU A 93 -6.06 -7.17 -7.56
CA GLU A 93 -7.16 -8.10 -7.28
C GLU A 93 -6.79 -8.91 -6.03
N VAL A 94 -7.61 -8.81 -4.97
CA VAL A 94 -7.38 -9.46 -3.66
C VAL A 94 -8.35 -10.61 -3.43
#